data_AF-A0A1I5H606-F1
#
_entry.id   AF-A0A1I5H606-F1
#
_cell.length_a   1.000
_cell.length_b   1.000
_cell.length_c   1.000
_cell.angle_alpha   90.00
_cell.angle_beta   90.00
_cell.angle_gamma   90.00
#
_symmetry.space_group_name_H-M   'P 1'
#
loop_
_entity.id
_entity.type
_entity.pdbx_description
1 polymer ?
#
loop_
_entity_poly.entity_id
_entity_poly.type
_entity_poly.pdbx_seq_one_letter_code
_entity_poly.pdbx_strand_id
1 'polypeptide(L)'
;MKVQDMMRGYDYDLPLYDVLNNSGTNENGDSEISTDRRVLAGATIGIGLDVAYFAITEMQEAFTALASETSNGMGRGEGHKDLEEILRDKSPFQMRLWYLLYDTPIEQAITELAWLQSLTYRRGRMCMVMREQKLAVIYATNAQLCESLTAAQIMANVTTEG
;
A
#
# COMPACT_ATOMS: atom_id res chain seq x y z
N MET A 1 -16.82 24.00 -14.84
CA MET A 1 -16.19 22.88 -14.11
C MET A 1 -15.16 23.46 -13.15
N LYS A 2 -15.23 23.16 -11.84
CA LYS A 2 -14.27 23.70 -10.86
C LYS A 2 -13.11 22.73 -10.69
N VAL A 3 -11.92 23.23 -10.34
CA VAL A 3 -10.73 22.39 -10.01
C VAL A 3 -11.06 21.36 -8.94
N GLN A 4 -11.87 21.73 -7.95
CA GLN A 4 -12.35 20.82 -6.91
C GLN A 4 -13.16 19.64 -7.46
N ASP A 5 -13.92 19.83 -8.56
CA ASP A 5 -14.68 18.75 -9.20
C ASP A 5 -13.76 17.80 -9.97
N MET A 6 -12.69 18.32 -10.59
CA MET A 6 -11.68 17.52 -11.30
C MET A 6 -10.80 16.70 -10.36
N MET A 7 -10.60 17.20 -9.14
CA MET A 7 -9.77 16.55 -8.12
C MET A 7 -10.58 15.59 -7.21
N ARG A 8 -11.90 15.56 -7.38
CA ARG A 8 -12.79 14.64 -6.65
C ARG A 8 -12.58 13.24 -7.23
N GLY A 9 -11.87 12.39 -6.50
CA GLY A 9 -11.49 11.05 -6.97
C GLY A 9 -10.10 10.98 -7.60
N TYR A 10 -9.18 11.83 -7.15
CA TYR A 10 -7.78 11.72 -7.51
C TYR A 10 -7.22 10.34 -7.11
N ASP A 11 -6.80 9.56 -8.11
CA ASP A 11 -6.36 8.18 -7.90
C ASP A 11 -4.95 8.15 -7.29
N TYR A 12 -4.91 8.00 -5.97
CA TYR A 12 -3.65 7.84 -5.23
C TYR A 12 -3.05 6.43 -5.35
N ASP A 13 -3.72 5.49 -5.99
CA ASP A 13 -3.21 4.15 -6.25
C ASP A 13 -2.55 4.05 -7.64
N LEU A 14 -2.57 5.13 -8.44
CA LEU A 14 -1.93 5.19 -9.75
C LEU A 14 -0.47 4.65 -9.75
N PRO A 15 0.42 4.99 -8.79
CA PRO A 15 1.77 4.42 -8.78
C PRO A 15 1.81 2.89 -8.58
N LEU A 16 0.78 2.30 -7.95
CA LEU A 16 0.67 0.85 -7.79
C LEU A 16 0.10 0.20 -9.05
N TYR A 17 -0.86 0.85 -9.72
CA TYR A 17 -1.35 0.40 -11.02
C TYR A 17 -0.27 0.46 -12.10
N ASP A 18 0.60 1.48 -12.09
CA ASP A 18 1.74 1.58 -13.00
C ASP A 18 2.66 0.36 -12.83
N VAL A 19 2.88 -0.09 -11.60
CA VAL A 19 3.64 -1.30 -11.31
C VAL A 19 2.95 -2.56 -11.85
N LEU A 20 1.64 -2.70 -11.64
CA LEU A 20 0.89 -3.86 -12.15
C LEU A 20 0.90 -3.92 -13.68
N ASN A 21 0.71 -2.77 -14.31
CA ASN A 21 0.53 -2.64 -15.76
C ASN A 21 1.86 -2.49 -16.52
N ASN A 22 2.99 -2.31 -15.84
CA ASN A 22 4.29 -2.24 -16.49
C ASN A 22 4.56 -3.59 -17.17
N SER A 23 4.50 -3.62 -18.50
CA SER A 23 4.88 -4.76 -19.34
C SER A 23 6.27 -4.59 -19.96
N GLY A 24 7.05 -3.64 -19.44
CA GLY A 24 8.40 -3.34 -19.88
C GLY A 24 9.31 -4.54 -19.66
N THR A 25 10.22 -4.73 -20.62
CA THR A 25 11.29 -5.72 -20.56
C THR A 25 12.62 -5.00 -20.66
N ASN A 26 13.58 -5.40 -19.83
CA ASN A 26 14.94 -4.88 -19.90
C ASN A 26 15.66 -5.39 -21.17
N GLU A 27 16.91 -4.97 -21.35
CA GLU A 27 17.77 -5.35 -22.48
C GLU A 27 17.99 -6.88 -22.62
N ASN A 28 17.76 -7.64 -21.55
CA ASN A 28 17.88 -9.10 -21.53
C ASN A 28 16.53 -9.82 -21.82
N GLY A 29 15.45 -9.07 -22.03
CA GLY A 29 14.11 -9.63 -22.25
C GLY A 29 13.38 -10.03 -20.96
N ASP A 30 13.98 -9.79 -19.78
CA ASP A 30 13.33 -10.03 -18.50
C ASP A 30 12.39 -8.88 -18.15
N SER A 31 11.32 -9.16 -17.40
CA SER A 31 10.42 -8.09 -16.95
C SER A 31 11.17 -7.08 -16.06
N GLU A 32 10.98 -5.78 -16.34
CA GLU A 32 11.56 -4.71 -15.53
C GLU A 32 11.08 -4.76 -14.08
N ILE A 33 9.86 -5.27 -13.84
CA ILE A 33 9.28 -5.44 -12.53
C ILE A 33 8.97 -6.91 -12.26
N SER A 34 9.55 -7.44 -11.20
CA SER A 34 9.35 -8.83 -10.77
C SER A 34 7.90 -9.12 -10.41
N THR A 35 7.51 -10.38 -10.55
CA THR A 35 6.19 -10.88 -10.15
C THR A 35 5.89 -10.59 -8.68
N ASP A 36 6.87 -10.77 -7.79
CA ASP A 36 6.70 -10.52 -6.35
C ASP A 36 6.35 -9.06 -6.07
N ARG A 37 7.02 -8.12 -6.75
CA ARG A 37 6.73 -6.69 -6.67
C ARG A 37 5.32 -6.35 -7.16
N ARG A 38 4.85 -7.00 -8.22
CA ARG A 38 3.47 -6.84 -8.68
C ARG A 38 2.47 -7.35 -7.65
N VAL A 39 2.74 -8.50 -7.02
CA VAL A 39 1.89 -9.05 -5.96
C VAL A 39 1.84 -8.13 -4.74
N LEU A 40 3.00 -7.61 -4.30
CA LEU A 40 3.09 -6.64 -3.20
C LEU A 40 2.36 -5.33 -3.51
N ALA A 41 2.53 -4.80 -4.73
CA ALA A 41 1.80 -3.61 -5.17
C ALA A 41 0.29 -3.87 -5.18
N GLY A 42 -0.16 -4.98 -5.76
CA GLY A 42 -1.57 -5.38 -5.79
C GLY A 42 -2.18 -5.56 -4.40
N ALA A 43 -1.41 -6.13 -3.46
CA ALA A 43 -1.81 -6.28 -2.06
C ALA A 43 -1.97 -4.93 -1.32
N THR A 44 -1.38 -3.86 -1.84
CA THR A 44 -1.37 -2.51 -1.25
C THR A 44 -2.42 -1.58 -1.85
N ILE A 45 -3.00 -1.94 -3.01
CA ILE A 45 -4.09 -1.18 -3.63
C ILE A 45 -5.30 -1.15 -2.69
N GLY A 46 -5.91 0.01 -2.58
CA GLY A 46 -7.06 0.24 -1.70
C GLY A 46 -6.73 0.42 -0.22
N ILE A 47 -5.46 0.32 0.18
CA ILE A 47 -5.02 0.59 1.55
C ILE A 47 -4.77 2.09 1.72
N GLY A 48 -5.33 2.68 2.79
CA GLY A 48 -5.16 4.08 3.16
C GLY A 48 -3.69 4.54 3.15
N LEU A 49 -3.43 5.79 2.77
CA LEU A 49 -2.08 6.30 2.51
C LEU A 49 -1.16 6.23 3.73
N ASP A 50 -1.67 6.67 4.87
CA ASP A 50 -1.01 6.62 6.16
C ASP A 50 -0.87 5.19 6.66
N VAL A 51 -1.97 4.43 6.65
CA VAL A 51 -1.99 3.02 7.07
C VAL A 51 -0.96 2.21 6.29
N ALA A 52 -0.91 2.37 4.96
CA ALA A 52 0.04 1.65 4.12
C ALA A 52 1.48 2.04 4.46
N TYR A 53 1.78 3.33 4.51
CA TYR A 53 3.14 3.81 4.75
C TYR A 53 3.68 3.37 6.11
N PHE A 54 2.91 3.57 7.19
CA PHE A 54 3.34 3.20 8.54
C PHE A 54 3.46 1.69 8.70
N ALA A 55 2.47 0.92 8.25
CA ALA A 55 2.50 -0.54 8.35
C ALA A 55 3.72 -1.17 7.64
N ILE A 56 4.07 -0.68 6.46
CA ILE A 56 5.25 -1.15 5.70
C ILE A 56 6.53 -0.73 6.41
N THR A 57 6.59 0.49 6.95
CA THR A 57 7.77 1.00 7.67
C THR A 57 8.04 0.17 8.92
N GLU A 58 7.03 -0.07 9.75
CA GLU A 58 7.15 -0.91 10.96
C GLU A 58 7.63 -2.33 10.63
N MET A 59 7.08 -2.94 9.58
CA MET A 59 7.53 -4.25 9.09
C MET A 59 9.00 -4.23 8.63
N GLN A 60 9.40 -3.20 7.89
CA GLN A 60 10.75 -3.05 7.37
C GLN A 60 11.78 -2.85 8.49
N GLU A 61 11.44 -2.02 9.49
CA GLU A 61 12.26 -1.78 10.67
C GLU A 61 12.43 -3.07 11.50
N ALA A 62 11.33 -3.79 11.77
CA ALA A 62 11.38 -5.06 12.51
C ALA A 62 12.23 -6.11 11.78
N PHE A 63 12.10 -6.22 10.45
CA PHE A 63 12.91 -7.17 9.66
C PHE A 63 14.39 -6.78 9.67
N THR A 64 14.70 -5.48 9.58
CA THR A 64 16.07 -4.97 9.62
C THR A 64 16.72 -5.24 10.98
N ALA A 65 15.98 -5.01 12.07
CA ALA A 65 16.43 -5.33 13.42
C ALA A 65 16.67 -6.84 13.59
N LEU A 66 15.76 -7.68 13.10
CA LEU A 66 15.90 -9.13 13.13
C LEU A 66 17.11 -9.65 12.32
N ALA A 67 17.37 -9.07 11.15
CA ALA A 67 18.55 -9.41 10.34
C ALA A 67 19.85 -9.04 11.05
N SER A 68 19.88 -7.87 11.71
CA SER A 68 21.00 -7.43 12.54
C SER A 68 21.24 -8.36 13.72
N GLU A 69 20.19 -8.76 14.45
CA GLU A 69 20.28 -9.72 15.56
C GLU A 69 20.87 -11.05 15.13
N THR A 70 20.33 -11.59 14.03
CA THR A 70 20.76 -12.87 13.46
C THR A 70 22.24 -12.83 13.08
N SER A 71 22.66 -11.74 12.43
CA SER A 71 24.05 -11.54 12.00
C SER A 71 25.02 -11.40 13.17
N ASN A 72 24.56 -10.82 14.29
CA ASN A 72 25.36 -10.64 15.50
C ASN A 72 25.30 -11.84 16.46
N GLY A 73 24.61 -12.93 16.09
CA GLY A 73 24.42 -14.10 16.95
C GLY A 73 23.63 -13.81 18.21
N MET A 74 22.85 -12.73 18.22
CA MET A 74 21.98 -12.38 19.33
C MET A 74 20.73 -13.28 19.31
N GLY A 75 20.31 -13.75 20.49
CA GLY A 75 19.00 -14.40 20.66
C GLY A 75 17.85 -13.39 20.50
N ARG A 76 16.63 -13.77 20.90
CA ARG A 76 15.41 -12.92 20.84
C ARG A 76 15.64 -11.49 21.38
N GLY A 77 15.97 -10.56 20.49
CA GLY A 77 16.26 -9.16 20.81
C GLY A 77 15.03 -8.28 20.64
N GLU A 78 15.26 -7.04 20.21
CA GLU A 78 14.23 -6.03 19.93
C GLU A 78 13.45 -6.35 18.65
N GLY A 79 14.13 -6.71 17.54
CA GLY A 79 13.47 -7.07 16.28
C GLY A 79 12.57 -8.30 16.39
N HIS A 80 12.95 -9.28 17.22
CA HIS A 80 12.05 -10.40 17.55
C HIS A 80 10.77 -9.94 18.29
N LYS A 81 10.89 -8.99 19.23
CA LYS A 81 9.75 -8.48 20.01
C LYS A 81 8.84 -7.63 19.14
N ASP A 82 9.42 -6.75 18.31
CA ASP A 82 8.66 -5.89 17.40
C ASP A 82 7.87 -6.74 16.41
N LEU A 83 8.48 -7.78 15.86
CA LEU A 83 7.78 -8.71 14.98
C LEU A 83 6.71 -9.50 15.72
N GLU A 84 6.96 -9.96 16.95
CA GLU A 84 5.95 -10.61 17.79
C GLU A 84 4.77 -9.68 18.10
N GLU A 85 5.02 -8.39 18.35
CA GLU A 85 3.99 -7.38 18.59
C GLU A 85 3.14 -7.12 17.35
N ILE A 86 3.77 -6.89 16.19
CA ILE A 86 3.08 -6.71 14.90
C ILE A 86 2.16 -7.91 14.60
N LEU A 87 2.68 -9.13 14.78
CA LEU A 87 1.92 -10.35 14.53
C LEU A 87 0.84 -10.61 15.58
N ARG A 88 1.01 -10.10 16.81
CA ARG A 88 0.01 -10.19 17.89
C ARG A 88 -1.14 -9.22 17.69
N ASP A 89 -0.85 -8.00 17.26
CA ASP A 89 -1.85 -6.96 17.01
C ASP A 89 -2.71 -7.28 15.77
N LYS A 90 -2.20 -8.13 14.87
CA LYS A 90 -2.93 -8.68 13.72
C LYS A 90 -3.57 -7.62 12.83
N SER A 91 -2.86 -6.51 12.61
CA SER A 91 -3.24 -5.56 11.56
C SER A 91 -3.46 -6.34 10.25
N PRO A 92 -4.65 -6.28 9.63
CA PRO A 92 -4.96 -7.10 8.46
C PRO A 92 -3.98 -6.89 7.30
N PHE A 93 -3.46 -5.67 7.16
CA PHE A 93 -2.50 -5.35 6.11
C PHE A 93 -1.09 -5.88 6.42
N GLN A 94 -0.59 -5.71 7.65
CA GLN A 94 0.71 -6.26 8.04
C GLN A 94 0.72 -7.79 8.00
N MET A 95 -0.38 -8.44 8.42
CA MET A 95 -0.54 -9.90 8.27
C MET A 95 -0.53 -10.35 6.81
N ARG A 96 -1.13 -9.57 5.91
CA ARG A 96 -1.07 -9.84 4.47
C ARG A 96 0.36 -9.76 3.96
N LEU A 97 1.10 -8.70 4.32
CA LEU A 97 2.52 -8.56 3.95
C LEU A 97 3.38 -9.69 4.52
N TRP A 98 3.15 -10.07 5.78
CA TRP A 98 3.79 -11.22 6.41
C TRP A 98 3.61 -12.50 5.58
N TYR A 99 2.37 -12.86 5.22
CA TYR A 99 2.12 -14.05 4.42
C TYR A 99 2.70 -14.01 3.01
N LEU A 100 2.98 -12.82 2.46
CA LEU A 100 3.65 -12.68 1.17
C LEU A 100 5.17 -12.79 1.27
N LEU A 101 5.74 -12.58 2.46
CA LEU A 101 7.19 -12.47 2.67
C LEU A 101 7.78 -13.56 3.58
N TYR A 102 6.97 -14.37 4.27
CA TYR A 102 7.46 -15.28 5.32
C TYR A 102 8.44 -16.35 4.82
N ASP A 103 8.34 -16.76 3.54
CA ASP A 103 9.27 -17.70 2.89
C ASP A 103 10.39 -16.98 2.10
N THR A 104 10.40 -15.65 2.08
CA THR A 104 11.42 -14.85 1.38
C THR A 104 12.67 -14.69 2.26
N PRO A 105 13.90 -14.83 1.71
CA PRO A 105 15.12 -14.53 2.46
C PRO A 105 15.07 -13.13 3.08
N ILE A 106 15.43 -12.99 4.36
CA ILE A 106 15.20 -11.76 5.13
C ILE A 106 15.79 -10.50 4.47
N GLU A 107 16.98 -10.58 3.90
CA GLU A 107 17.64 -9.48 3.18
C GLU A 107 16.84 -9.05 1.93
N GLN A 108 16.28 -10.03 1.22
CA GLN A 108 15.43 -9.77 0.07
C GLN A 108 14.09 -9.17 0.54
N ALA A 109 13.49 -9.68 1.62
CA ALA A 109 12.26 -9.13 2.16
C ALA A 109 12.41 -7.67 2.62
N ILE A 110 13.54 -7.30 3.25
CA ILE A 110 13.87 -5.92 3.60
C ILE A 110 13.94 -5.06 2.33
N THR A 111 14.61 -5.55 1.29
CA THR A 111 14.73 -4.86 -0.01
C THR A 111 13.36 -4.62 -0.64
N GLU A 112 12.47 -5.61 -0.61
CA GLU A 112 11.12 -5.49 -1.16
C GLU A 112 10.23 -4.55 -0.35
N LEU A 113 10.33 -4.58 0.99
CA LEU A 113 9.62 -3.65 1.87
C LEU A 113 10.10 -2.21 1.68
N ALA A 114 11.41 -1.98 1.57
CA ALA A 114 11.97 -0.65 1.29
C ALA A 114 11.53 -0.12 -0.08
N TRP A 115 11.49 -0.98 -1.10
CA TRP A 115 10.94 -0.63 -2.40
C TRP A 115 9.45 -0.25 -2.31
N LEU A 116 8.63 -1.04 -1.61
CA LEU A 116 7.20 -0.79 -1.45
C LEU A 116 6.94 0.48 -0.61
N GLN A 117 7.76 0.73 0.41
CA GLN A 117 7.75 1.97 1.19
C GLN A 117 8.00 3.20 0.30
N SER A 118 8.94 3.11 -0.66
CA SER A 118 9.19 4.19 -1.62
C SER A 118 7.97 4.48 -2.50
N LEU A 119 7.17 3.47 -2.83
CA LEU A 119 5.93 3.64 -3.60
C LEU A 119 4.86 4.29 -2.74
N THR A 120 4.64 3.84 -1.51
CA THR A 120 3.64 4.42 -0.62
C THR A 120 3.98 5.83 -0.18
N TYR A 121 5.27 6.14 -0.03
CA TYR A 121 5.74 7.52 0.14
C TYR A 121 5.35 8.40 -1.06
N ARG A 122 5.58 7.93 -2.30
CA ARG A 122 5.16 8.65 -3.52
C ARG A 122 3.65 8.86 -3.57
N ARG A 123 2.85 7.86 -3.21
CA ARG A 123 1.38 7.99 -3.08
C ARG A 123 1.01 9.09 -2.08
N GLY A 124 1.65 9.13 -0.92
CA GLY A 124 1.43 10.19 0.08
C GLY A 124 1.86 11.59 -0.40
N ARG A 125 2.96 11.68 -1.16
CA ARG A 125 3.44 12.94 -1.74
C ARG A 125 2.49 13.51 -2.79
N MET A 126 1.74 12.66 -3.49
CA MET A 126 0.71 13.13 -4.42
C MET A 126 -0.38 13.95 -3.74
N CYS A 127 -0.61 13.79 -2.43
CA CYS A 127 -1.52 14.65 -1.66
C CYS A 127 -1.05 16.10 -1.53
N MET A 128 0.23 16.41 -1.82
CA MET A 128 0.72 17.78 -1.73
C MET A 128 -0.04 18.73 -2.66
N VAL A 129 -0.36 18.29 -3.87
CA VAL A 129 -1.11 19.09 -4.84
C VAL A 129 -2.47 19.49 -4.27
N MET A 130 -3.15 18.58 -3.55
CA MET A 130 -4.43 18.90 -2.90
C MET A 130 -4.26 19.92 -1.77
N ARG A 131 -3.22 19.76 -0.96
CA ARG A 131 -2.93 20.69 0.15
C ARG A 131 -2.58 22.09 -0.36
N GLU A 132 -1.76 22.19 -1.40
CA GLU A 132 -1.37 23.45 -2.04
C GLU A 132 -2.60 24.19 -2.59
N GLN A 133 -3.57 23.46 -3.13
CA GLN A 133 -4.84 24.00 -3.61
C GLN A 133 -5.88 24.23 -2.50
N LYS A 134 -5.53 24.02 -1.22
CA LYS A 134 -6.42 24.10 -0.05
C LYS A 134 -7.68 23.23 -0.19
N LEU A 135 -7.54 22.10 -0.86
CA LEU A 135 -8.60 21.10 -1.04
C LEU A 135 -8.51 20.05 0.07
N ALA A 136 -9.66 19.50 0.46
CA ALA A 136 -9.70 18.38 1.38
C ALA A 136 -9.03 17.15 0.75
N VAL A 137 -8.12 16.51 1.49
CA VAL A 137 -7.52 15.24 1.09
C VAL A 137 -8.50 14.14 1.47
N ILE A 138 -9.20 13.61 0.47
CA ILE A 138 -10.09 12.46 0.64
C ILE A 138 -9.41 11.30 -0.08
N TYR A 139 -8.87 10.34 0.69
CA TYR A 139 -8.49 9.06 0.11
C TYR A 139 -9.78 8.26 -0.13
N ALA A 140 -10.15 8.14 -1.39
CA ALA A 140 -11.21 7.26 -1.84
C ALA A 140 -10.59 6.28 -2.83
N THR A 141 -10.72 4.99 -2.54
CA THR A 141 -10.30 3.92 -3.46
C THR A 141 -11.14 3.98 -4.74
N ASN A 142 -10.61 3.46 -5.87
CA ASN A 142 -11.41 3.37 -7.10
C ASN A 142 -12.74 2.64 -6.87
N ALA A 143 -12.79 1.63 -5.99
CA ALA A 143 -14.04 0.99 -5.60
C ALA A 143 -15.04 1.98 -4.97
N GLN A 144 -14.59 2.82 -4.03
CA GLN A 144 -15.41 3.85 -3.39
C GLN A 144 -15.82 5.00 -4.33
N LEU A 145 -15.06 5.23 -5.40
CA LEU A 145 -15.35 6.26 -6.40
C LEU A 145 -16.27 5.74 -7.52
N CYS A 146 -16.18 4.45 -7.85
CA CYS A 146 -17.00 3.79 -8.87
C CYS A 146 -18.31 3.23 -8.34
N GLU A 147 -18.50 3.16 -7.01
CA GLU A 147 -19.82 2.91 -6.42
C GLU A 147 -20.76 4.09 -6.73
N SER A 148 -21.40 4.02 -7.89
CA SER A 148 -22.67 4.72 -8.13
C SER A 148 -23.69 4.33 -7.04
N LEU A 149 -24.75 5.14 -6.89
CA LEU A 149 -25.84 4.88 -5.93
C LEU A 149 -26.15 3.39 -5.90
N THR A 150 -26.03 2.78 -4.73
CA THR A 150 -26.32 1.36 -4.56
C THR A 150 -27.75 1.10 -5.04
N ALA A 151 -28.03 -0.11 -5.53
CA ALA A 151 -29.39 -0.47 -5.95
C ALA A 151 -30.43 -0.14 -4.86
N ALA A 152 -30.08 -0.28 -3.58
CA ALA A 152 -30.90 0.13 -2.45
C ALA A 152 -31.18 1.65 -2.40
N GLN A 153 -30.17 2.48 -2.65
CA GLN A 153 -30.31 3.94 -2.70
C GLN A 153 -31.08 4.42 -3.94
N ILE A 154 -30.93 3.75 -5.09
CA ILE A 154 -31.73 4.02 -6.28
C ILE A 154 -33.21 3.73 -5.99
N MET A 155 -33.50 2.59 -5.35
CA MET A 155 -34.87 2.20 -5.02
C MET A 155 -35.52 3.13 -3.99
N ALA A 156 -34.76 3.62 -3.00
CA ALA A 156 -35.26 4.59 -2.03
C ALA A 156 -35.69 5.93 -2.66
N ASN A 157 -34.93 6.43 -3.65
CA ASN A 157 -35.26 7.68 -4.34
C ASN A 157 -36.48 7.55 -5.27
N VAL A 158 -36.74 6.36 -5.82
CA VAL A 158 -37.95 6.08 -6.63
C VAL A 158 -39.21 6.06 -5.77
N THR A 159 -39.12 5.64 -4.50
CA THR A 159 -40.28 5.58 -3.59
C THR A 159 -40.70 6.90 -2.96
N THR A 160 -39.87 7.95 -3.06
CA THR A 160 -40.16 9.28 -2.52
C THR A 160 -40.79 10.25 -3.52
N GLU A 161 -40.84 9.88 -4.81
CA GLU A 161 -41.47 10.68 -5.88
C GLU A 161 -42.84 10.12 -6.34
N GLY A 162 -43.44 9.21 -5.57
CA GLY A 162 -44.81 8.69 -5.78
C GLY A 162 -45.75 9.12 -4.67
#